data_AF-A0A354Q9X2-F1
#
_entry.id   AF-A0A354Q9X2-F1
#
_cell.length_a   1.000
_cell.length_b   1.000
_cell.length_c   1.000
_cell.angle_alpha   90.00
_cell.angle_beta   90.00
_cell.angle_gamma   90.00
#
_symmetry.space_group_name_H-M   'P 1'
#
loop_
_entity.id
_entity.type
_entity.pdbx_description
1 polymer ?
#
loop_
_entity_poly.entity_id
_entity_poly.type
_entity_poly.pdbx_seq_one_letter_code
_entity_poly.pdbx_strand_id
1 'polypeptide(L)'
;TREKTTDTVQPTRMLSDKISISKFLSVFQKGFHQLNRFQSRTYFYARPYLYDRQTKIGFIMERDDYKAEIPIGLPLNFQWSTGRNFGPQGTVTLGASDVALLPNVEPVLAAQFSGKYHFLSLSFAANLWAFSYGSDYIIKRRAVFNDYFSTYDPQEALALSQFNQIAITGFDVGSYSVSGGLYYPIIAIQGNNIFRELLSEESKPVASIKYTTERTEAQVILSSMRLKSSHPSETNIKLIRAEEMVNEVSITLQSTDLINQLESFDLNSQYLRINYVHELF
;
A
#
# COMPACT_ATOMS: atom_id res chain seq x y z
N THR A 1 -1.83 101.57 -22.62
CA THR A 1 -1.21 100.35 -23.17
C THR A 1 -1.08 99.34 -22.04
N ARG A 2 -2.02 98.40 -21.93
CA ARG A 2 -2.06 97.38 -20.87
C ARG A 2 -1.44 96.09 -21.43
N GLU A 3 -0.34 95.65 -20.84
CA GLU A 3 0.28 94.35 -21.11
C GLU A 3 -0.65 93.21 -20.65
N LYS A 4 -0.77 92.20 -21.50
CA LYS A 4 -1.50 90.96 -21.23
C LYS A 4 -0.44 89.87 -21.02
N THR A 5 -0.14 89.55 -19.78
CA THR A 5 0.68 88.39 -19.41
C THR A 5 -0.14 87.12 -19.67
N THR A 6 0.28 86.32 -20.66
CA THR A 6 -0.20 84.95 -20.83
C THR A 6 0.48 84.06 -19.80
N ASP A 7 -0.19 83.81 -18.68
CA ASP A 7 0.16 82.75 -17.75
C ASP A 7 0.00 81.38 -18.44
N THR A 8 1.10 80.81 -18.93
CA THR A 8 1.16 79.39 -19.26
C THR A 8 1.38 78.61 -17.96
N VAL A 9 0.33 77.98 -17.46
CA VAL A 9 0.40 77.05 -16.33
C VAL A 9 1.27 75.84 -16.72
N GLN A 10 2.46 75.73 -16.14
CA GLN A 10 3.32 74.56 -16.26
C GLN A 10 2.83 73.46 -15.29
N PRO A 11 2.55 72.23 -15.75
CA PRO A 11 2.11 71.16 -14.85
C PRO A 11 3.24 70.76 -13.89
N THR A 12 3.01 70.93 -12.59
CA THR A 12 4.01 70.74 -11.52
C THR A 12 4.14 69.27 -11.06
N ARG A 13 3.40 68.34 -11.69
CA ARG A 13 3.49 66.90 -11.38
C ARG A 13 3.25 66.05 -12.63
N MET A 14 4.29 65.36 -13.12
CA MET A 14 4.09 64.15 -13.92
C MET A 14 3.59 63.05 -12.97
N LEU A 15 2.32 62.66 -13.09
CA LEU A 15 1.79 61.46 -12.45
C LEU A 15 2.22 60.25 -13.30
N SER A 16 2.96 59.34 -12.67
CA SER A 16 3.57 58.10 -13.19
C SER A 16 4.99 58.26 -13.75
N ASP A 17 5.93 57.59 -13.07
CA ASP A 17 7.21 57.23 -13.65
C ASP A 17 6.96 56.52 -14.99
N LYS A 18 7.72 56.88 -16.04
CA LYS A 18 7.75 56.10 -17.28
C LYS A 18 8.22 54.69 -16.94
N ILE A 19 7.28 53.79 -16.66
CA ILE A 19 7.55 52.35 -16.70
C ILE A 19 7.97 52.11 -18.15
N SER A 20 9.27 51.89 -18.37
CA SER A 20 9.73 51.64 -19.73
C SER A 20 8.96 50.43 -20.25
N ILE A 21 8.28 50.61 -21.38
CA ILE A 21 7.47 49.56 -22.00
C ILE A 21 8.31 48.27 -22.16
N SER A 22 9.62 48.42 -22.37
CA SER A 22 10.58 47.31 -22.37
C SER A 22 10.69 46.54 -21.04
N LYS A 23 10.69 47.23 -19.89
CA LYS A 23 10.70 46.58 -18.57
C LYS A 23 9.39 45.86 -18.29
N PHE A 24 8.26 46.45 -18.69
CA PHE A 24 6.95 45.78 -18.58
C PHE A 24 6.89 44.52 -19.45
N LEU A 25 7.23 44.63 -20.74
CA LEU A 25 7.18 43.52 -21.69
C LEU A 25 8.15 42.39 -21.34
N SER A 26 9.36 42.71 -20.88
CA SER A 26 10.34 41.70 -20.46
C SER A 26 9.91 40.93 -19.22
N VAL A 27 9.30 41.59 -18.23
CA VAL A 27 8.70 40.93 -17.06
C VAL A 27 7.56 40.01 -17.50
N PHE A 28 6.71 40.49 -18.40
CA PHE A 28 5.58 39.71 -18.93
C PHE A 28 6.04 38.47 -19.71
N GLN A 29 7.02 38.64 -20.59
CA GLN A 29 7.63 37.55 -21.37
C GLN A 29 8.31 36.52 -20.45
N LYS A 30 9.01 36.98 -19.41
CA LYS A 30 9.63 36.11 -18.42
C LYS A 30 8.57 35.31 -17.65
N GLY A 31 7.46 35.95 -17.27
CA GLY A 31 6.30 35.28 -16.68
C GLY A 31 5.69 34.22 -17.59
N PHE A 32 5.50 34.55 -18.88
CA PHE A 32 4.98 33.61 -19.88
C PHE A 32 5.92 32.41 -20.10
N HIS A 33 7.23 32.64 -20.15
CA HIS A 33 8.20 31.54 -20.25
C HIS A 33 8.21 30.67 -18.98
N GLN A 34 8.03 31.26 -17.80
CA GLN A 34 7.90 30.49 -16.56
C GLN A 34 6.61 29.65 -16.56
N LEU A 35 5.49 30.23 -17.02
CA LEU A 35 4.21 29.54 -17.19
C LEU A 35 4.30 28.40 -18.22
N ASN A 36 4.90 28.63 -19.39
CA ASN A 36 5.09 27.58 -20.40
C ASN A 36 6.04 26.48 -19.92
N ARG A 37 7.12 26.84 -19.22
CA ARG A 37 8.02 25.85 -18.58
C ARG A 37 7.29 25.08 -17.49
N PHE A 38 6.41 25.72 -16.75
CA PHE A 38 5.60 25.06 -15.73
C PHE A 38 4.56 24.14 -16.39
N GLN A 39 3.80 24.59 -17.38
CA GLN A 39 2.85 23.77 -18.13
C GLN A 39 3.51 22.55 -18.80
N SER A 40 4.67 22.73 -19.43
CA SER A 40 5.41 21.63 -20.08
C SER A 40 6.04 20.64 -19.11
N ARG A 41 6.26 21.03 -17.84
CA ARG A 41 6.84 20.17 -16.79
C ARG A 41 5.80 19.59 -15.84
N THR A 42 4.62 20.20 -15.78
CA THR A 42 3.54 19.83 -14.89
C THR A 42 2.42 19.25 -15.74
N TYR A 43 2.45 17.93 -15.95
CA TYR A 43 1.26 17.22 -16.39
C TYR A 43 0.18 17.39 -15.32
N PHE A 44 -0.77 18.29 -15.56
CA PHE A 44 -1.92 18.45 -14.70
C PHE A 44 -2.80 17.20 -14.84
N TYR A 45 -3.15 16.58 -13.72
CA TYR A 45 -4.27 15.65 -13.70
C TYR A 45 -5.54 16.44 -14.05
N ALA A 46 -6.25 16.00 -15.09
CA ALA A 46 -7.52 16.62 -15.48
C ALA A 46 -8.56 16.57 -14.34
N ARG A 47 -8.40 15.62 -13.39
CA ARG A 47 -9.20 15.54 -12.17
C ARG A 47 -8.50 16.27 -11.01
N PRO A 48 -9.10 17.33 -10.43
CA PRO A 48 -8.52 18.06 -9.31
C PRO A 48 -8.39 17.22 -8.03
N TYR A 49 -9.20 16.16 -7.90
CA TYR A 49 -9.19 15.21 -6.80
C TYR A 49 -9.28 13.78 -7.36
N LEU A 50 -8.41 12.87 -6.92
CA LEU A 50 -8.22 11.53 -7.48
C LEU A 50 -8.99 10.44 -6.74
N TYR A 51 -9.25 10.64 -5.45
CA TYR A 51 -9.93 9.65 -4.61
C TYR A 51 -11.43 9.93 -4.52
N ASP A 52 -12.21 8.93 -4.13
CA ASP A 52 -13.63 9.16 -3.83
C ASP A 52 -13.77 10.03 -2.59
N ARG A 53 -14.53 11.12 -2.67
CA ARG A 53 -14.74 12.04 -1.54
C ARG A 53 -15.76 11.52 -0.53
N GLN A 54 -16.58 10.55 -0.92
CA GLN A 54 -17.57 9.98 -0.03
C GLN A 54 -16.91 9.03 0.95
N THR A 55 -17.24 9.18 2.24
CA THR A 55 -16.93 8.16 3.23
C THR A 55 -17.76 6.92 2.93
N LYS A 56 -17.11 5.77 2.86
CA LYS A 56 -17.74 4.49 2.58
C LYS A 56 -17.70 3.62 3.82
N ILE A 57 -18.80 2.94 4.05
CA ILE A 57 -18.90 1.84 5.00
C ILE A 57 -19.28 0.62 4.18
N GLY A 58 -18.45 -0.41 4.22
CA GLY A 58 -18.64 -1.65 3.51
C GLY A 58 -18.85 -2.81 4.49
N PHE A 59 -19.63 -3.78 4.05
CA PHE A 59 -19.73 -5.08 4.68
C PHE A 59 -19.23 -6.12 3.66
N ILE A 60 -18.21 -6.90 4.04
CA ILE A 60 -17.65 -7.93 3.17
C ILE A 60 -18.41 -9.22 3.43
N MET A 61 -19.08 -9.72 2.39
CA MET A 61 -19.78 -11.00 2.43
C MET A 61 -19.02 -11.99 1.58
N GLU A 62 -18.64 -13.11 2.19
CA GLU A 62 -18.21 -14.28 1.44
C GLU A 62 -19.44 -14.88 0.74
N ARG A 63 -19.25 -15.29 -0.51
CA ARG A 63 -20.30 -15.96 -1.27
C ARG A 63 -20.23 -17.47 -0.98
N ASP A 64 -21.36 -18.16 -1.03
CA ASP A 64 -21.38 -19.61 -0.76
C ASP A 64 -20.50 -20.44 -1.73
N ASP A 65 -20.24 -19.91 -2.94
CA ASP A 65 -19.38 -20.52 -3.95
C ASP A 65 -17.90 -20.10 -3.87
N TYR A 66 -17.56 -19.20 -2.95
CA TYR A 66 -16.20 -18.74 -2.68
C TYR A 66 -15.94 -18.70 -1.18
N LYS A 67 -15.23 -19.70 -0.66
CA LYS A 67 -14.72 -19.69 0.71
C LYS A 67 -13.33 -19.08 0.71
N ALA A 68 -13.14 -18.00 1.47
CA ALA A 68 -11.81 -17.47 1.69
C ALA A 68 -10.97 -18.54 2.40
N GLU A 69 -9.70 -18.67 2.01
CA GLU A 69 -8.70 -19.47 2.70
C GLU A 69 -8.44 -18.90 4.11
N ILE A 70 -8.74 -17.62 4.35
CA ILE A 70 -8.54 -16.98 5.64
C ILE A 70 -9.79 -16.24 6.10
N PRO A 71 -10.28 -16.54 7.32
CA PRO A 71 -11.41 -15.85 7.88
C PRO A 71 -11.07 -14.38 8.12
N ILE A 72 -11.90 -13.52 7.55
CA ILE A 72 -11.80 -12.05 7.58
C ILE A 72 -11.89 -11.49 9.00
N GLY A 73 -12.44 -12.26 9.94
CA GLY A 73 -12.60 -11.90 11.34
C GLY A 73 -13.71 -10.89 11.58
N LEU A 74 -13.47 -9.64 11.19
CA LEU A 74 -14.43 -8.55 11.27
C LEU A 74 -14.74 -8.06 9.85
N PRO A 75 -15.88 -8.44 9.25
CA PRO A 75 -16.24 -8.14 7.86
C PRO A 75 -16.70 -6.69 7.64
N LEU A 76 -16.22 -5.73 8.44
CA LEU A 76 -16.54 -4.31 8.29
C LEU A 76 -15.37 -3.57 7.68
N ASN A 77 -15.65 -2.68 6.74
CA ASN A 77 -14.68 -1.81 6.10
C ASN A 77 -15.13 -0.35 6.24
N PHE A 78 -14.22 0.52 6.67
CA PHE A 78 -14.43 1.96 6.70
C PHE A 78 -13.37 2.62 5.84
N GLN A 79 -13.79 3.42 4.87
CA GLN A 79 -12.90 4.12 3.96
C GLN A 79 -13.27 5.59 3.88
N TRP A 80 -12.28 6.47 4.04
CA TRP A 80 -12.48 7.90 3.86
C TRP A 80 -11.26 8.53 3.19
N SER A 81 -11.51 9.60 2.46
CA SER A 81 -10.45 10.32 1.75
C SER A 81 -10.05 11.59 2.50
N THR A 82 -8.80 11.98 2.30
CA THR A 82 -8.10 13.06 2.98
C THR A 82 -7.39 13.96 1.96
N GLY A 83 -6.98 15.15 2.39
CA GLY A 83 -6.25 16.09 1.55
C GLY A 83 -7.13 17.08 0.80
N ARG A 84 -6.57 17.73 -0.22
CA ARG A 84 -7.20 18.85 -0.92
C ARG A 84 -6.94 18.83 -2.42
N ASN A 85 -7.78 19.54 -3.18
CA ASN A 85 -7.61 19.72 -4.61
C ASN A 85 -6.22 20.25 -4.95
N PHE A 86 -5.59 19.65 -5.96
CA PHE A 86 -4.25 20.00 -6.43
C PHE A 86 -3.14 19.94 -5.36
N GLY A 87 -3.42 19.38 -4.18
CA GLY A 87 -2.44 19.16 -3.12
C GLY A 87 -2.17 17.67 -2.88
N PRO A 88 -1.50 17.33 -1.78
CA PRO A 88 -1.42 15.95 -1.31
C PRO A 88 -2.83 15.44 -1.03
N GLN A 89 -3.11 14.24 -1.52
CA GLN A 89 -4.39 13.56 -1.35
C GLN A 89 -4.12 12.14 -0.89
N GLY A 90 -5.08 11.55 -0.19
CA GLY A 90 -4.97 10.15 0.17
C GLY A 90 -6.29 9.55 0.59
N THR A 91 -6.29 8.25 0.74
CA THR A 91 -7.39 7.46 1.27
C THR A 91 -6.87 6.65 2.44
N VAL A 92 -7.64 6.64 3.52
CA VAL A 92 -7.45 5.75 4.65
C VAL A 92 -8.55 4.70 4.62
N THR A 93 -8.16 3.46 4.84
CA THR A 93 -9.06 2.31 4.93
C THR A 93 -8.78 1.60 6.25
N LEU A 94 -9.82 1.26 7.00
CA LEU A 94 -9.72 0.54 8.27
C LEU A 94 -10.77 -0.56 8.32
N GLY A 95 -10.35 -1.79 8.62
CA GLY A 95 -11.24 -2.93 8.67
C GLY A 95 -10.82 -4.05 7.72
N ALA A 96 -11.76 -4.92 7.36
CA ALA A 96 -11.55 -5.95 6.37
C ALA A 96 -11.23 -5.33 5.01
N SER A 97 -10.06 -5.61 4.46
CA SER A 97 -9.67 -5.08 3.15
C SER A 97 -8.55 -5.90 2.55
N ASP A 98 -8.63 -6.12 1.25
CA ASP A 98 -7.57 -6.74 0.46
C ASP A 98 -6.38 -5.78 0.39
N VAL A 99 -5.17 -6.34 0.33
CA VAL A 99 -3.94 -5.55 0.14
C VAL A 99 -3.35 -5.89 -1.22
N ALA A 100 -3.54 -4.99 -2.18
CA ALA A 100 -3.22 -5.25 -3.59
C ALA A 100 -1.75 -5.61 -3.86
N LEU A 101 -0.82 -5.23 -2.98
CA LEU A 101 0.63 -5.35 -3.16
C LEU A 101 1.23 -6.60 -2.51
N LEU A 102 0.37 -7.53 -2.07
CA LEU A 102 0.76 -8.78 -1.43
C LEU A 102 0.48 -9.98 -2.34
N PRO A 103 1.16 -11.12 -2.07
CA PRO A 103 0.86 -12.37 -2.75
C PRO A 103 -0.54 -12.87 -2.39
N ASN A 104 -0.97 -12.66 -1.14
CA ASN A 104 -2.33 -12.96 -0.72
C ASN A 104 -3.32 -11.91 -1.26
N VAL A 105 -4.41 -12.38 -1.86
CA VAL A 105 -5.50 -11.56 -2.37
C VAL A 105 -6.62 -11.37 -1.36
N GLU A 106 -6.60 -12.15 -0.28
CA GLU A 106 -7.74 -12.22 0.61
C GLU A 106 -7.83 -11.03 1.57
N PRO A 107 -9.06 -10.63 1.92
CA PRO A 107 -9.28 -9.57 2.88
C PRO A 107 -8.77 -9.97 4.26
N VAL A 108 -7.93 -9.12 4.83
CA VAL A 108 -7.50 -9.22 6.22
C VAL A 108 -7.98 -8.01 7.00
N LEU A 109 -7.99 -8.11 8.33
CA LEU A 109 -8.21 -6.94 9.17
C LEU A 109 -6.99 -6.01 9.09
N ALA A 110 -7.12 -4.95 8.29
CA ALA A 110 -6.02 -4.04 7.98
C ALA A 110 -6.34 -2.56 8.26
N ALA A 111 -5.28 -1.81 8.56
CA ALA A 111 -5.25 -0.36 8.39
C ALA A 111 -4.40 -0.04 7.17
N GLN A 112 -4.97 0.68 6.20
CA GLN A 112 -4.30 1.05 4.96
C GLN A 112 -4.32 2.55 4.74
N PHE A 113 -3.26 3.05 4.13
CA PHE A 113 -3.16 4.40 3.64
C PHE A 113 -2.63 4.37 2.20
N SER A 114 -3.30 5.08 1.31
CA SER A 114 -2.80 5.35 -0.04
C SER A 114 -2.72 6.86 -0.23
N GLY A 115 -1.55 7.35 -0.60
CA GLY A 115 -1.22 8.76 -0.72
C GLY A 115 -0.71 9.08 -2.11
N LYS A 116 -1.12 10.23 -2.65
CA LYS A 116 -0.71 10.73 -3.95
C LYS A 116 -0.39 12.21 -3.90
N TYR A 117 0.74 12.59 -4.47
CA TYR A 117 1.11 13.99 -4.67
C TYR A 117 1.90 14.16 -5.97
N HIS A 118 1.29 14.79 -6.97
CA HIS A 118 1.84 14.86 -8.33
C HIS A 118 2.26 13.47 -8.83
N PHE A 119 3.51 13.29 -9.25
CA PHE A 119 4.04 12.00 -9.68
C PHE A 119 4.36 11.06 -8.51
N LEU A 120 4.43 11.52 -7.26
CA LEU A 120 4.74 10.66 -6.12
C LEU A 120 3.52 9.87 -5.64
N SER A 121 3.73 8.61 -5.29
CA SER A 121 2.75 7.74 -4.63
C SER A 121 3.35 7.14 -3.35
N LEU A 122 2.53 6.96 -2.34
CA LEU A 122 2.85 6.29 -1.09
C LEU A 122 1.72 5.31 -0.78
N SER A 123 2.06 4.09 -0.38
CA SER A 123 1.10 3.10 0.08
C SER A 123 1.63 2.45 1.35
N PHE A 124 0.78 2.29 2.32
CA PHE A 124 1.05 1.58 3.56
C PHE A 124 -0.12 0.68 3.88
N ALA A 125 0.15 -0.54 4.32
CA ALA A 125 -0.86 -1.41 4.93
C ALA A 125 -0.27 -2.15 6.12
N ALA A 126 -1.10 -2.33 7.13
CA ALA A 126 -0.76 -2.98 8.39
C ALA A 126 -1.84 -4.00 8.73
N ASN A 127 -1.44 -5.23 8.98
CA ASN A 127 -2.32 -6.25 9.54
C ASN A 127 -2.54 -5.94 11.03
N LEU A 128 -3.76 -5.55 11.41
CA LEU A 128 -4.06 -5.13 12.78
C LEU A 128 -3.98 -6.28 13.78
N TRP A 129 -4.09 -7.51 13.30
CA TRP A 129 -3.98 -8.71 14.11
C TRP A 129 -2.55 -9.16 14.35
N ALA A 130 -1.61 -8.70 13.53
CA ALA A 130 -0.19 -9.02 13.60
C ALA A 130 0.66 -7.78 13.30
N PHE A 131 0.34 -6.64 13.91
CA PHE A 131 0.95 -5.37 13.53
C PHE A 131 2.46 -5.32 13.78
N SER A 132 2.94 -5.87 14.89
CA SER A 132 4.36 -5.80 15.24
C SER A 132 5.19 -6.62 14.26
N TYR A 133 6.35 -6.09 13.84
CA TYR A 133 7.32 -6.87 13.07
C TYR A 133 7.73 -8.13 13.86
N GLY A 134 7.89 -9.25 13.16
CA GLY A 134 8.19 -10.54 13.79
C GLY A 134 7.09 -11.10 14.70
N SER A 135 5.88 -10.53 14.71
CA SER A 135 4.77 -11.10 15.49
C SER A 135 4.11 -12.27 14.78
N ASP A 136 3.71 -13.24 15.58
CA ASP A 136 2.90 -14.38 15.18
C ASP A 136 1.46 -13.98 14.85
N TYR A 137 0.86 -14.68 13.90
CA TYR A 137 -0.46 -14.39 13.39
C TYR A 137 -1.35 -15.62 13.42
N ILE A 138 -0.97 -16.68 12.71
CA ILE A 138 -1.83 -17.83 12.41
C ILE A 138 -1.92 -18.75 13.62
N ILE A 139 -0.78 -19.21 14.19
CA ILE A 139 -0.77 -20.14 15.32
C ILE A 139 -1.42 -19.51 16.55
N LYS A 140 -1.12 -18.24 16.81
CA LYS A 140 -1.68 -17.46 17.92
C LYS A 140 -3.19 -17.30 17.84
N ARG A 141 -3.74 -17.30 16.62
CA ARG A 141 -5.17 -17.06 16.37
C ARG A 141 -5.88 -18.30 15.86
N ARG A 142 -5.29 -19.50 15.98
CA ARG A 142 -5.84 -20.76 15.46
C ARG A 142 -7.32 -20.98 15.74
N ALA A 143 -7.84 -20.55 16.90
CA ALA A 143 -9.26 -20.64 17.24
C ALA A 143 -10.17 -19.91 16.23
N VAL A 144 -9.70 -18.80 15.65
CA VAL A 144 -10.39 -18.06 14.59
C VAL A 144 -10.29 -18.80 13.25
N PHE A 145 -9.19 -19.51 13.02
CA PHE A 145 -8.92 -20.27 11.78
C PHE A 145 -9.38 -21.73 11.86
N ASN A 146 -10.08 -22.12 12.94
CA ASN A 146 -10.40 -23.52 13.20
C ASN A 146 -11.19 -24.14 12.04
N ASP A 147 -12.26 -23.46 11.61
CA ASP A 147 -13.10 -23.92 10.49
C ASP A 147 -12.29 -24.11 9.21
N TYR A 148 -11.32 -23.23 8.95
CA TYR A 148 -10.43 -23.37 7.80
C TYR A 148 -9.56 -24.63 7.92
N PHE A 149 -8.81 -24.78 9.02
CA PHE A 149 -7.91 -25.92 9.21
C PHE A 149 -8.66 -27.26 9.38
N SER A 150 -9.92 -27.24 9.80
CA SER A 150 -10.76 -28.44 9.92
C SER A 150 -11.03 -29.14 8.59
N THR A 151 -10.87 -28.41 7.47
CA THR A 151 -11.09 -28.93 6.12
C THR A 151 -9.85 -29.57 5.50
N TYR A 152 -8.67 -29.42 6.12
CA TYR A 152 -7.40 -29.93 5.61
C TYR A 152 -6.92 -31.15 6.39
N ASP A 153 -6.33 -32.11 5.69
CA ASP A 153 -5.62 -33.22 6.34
C ASP A 153 -4.29 -32.67 6.95
N PRO A 154 -4.01 -32.90 8.25
CA PRO A 154 -2.73 -32.54 8.87
C PRO A 154 -1.48 -33.08 8.15
N GLN A 155 -1.61 -34.12 7.33
CA GLN A 155 -0.53 -34.69 6.52
C GLN A 155 -0.33 -33.98 5.17
N GLU A 156 -1.30 -33.21 4.71
CA GLU A 156 -1.20 -32.46 3.46
C GLU A 156 -0.24 -31.28 3.57
N ALA A 157 0.42 -30.99 2.45
CA ALA A 157 1.28 -29.82 2.33
C ALA A 157 0.42 -28.57 2.09
N LEU A 158 0.58 -27.58 2.96
CA LEU A 158 -0.10 -26.29 2.87
C LEU A 158 0.94 -25.17 2.96
N ALA A 159 0.78 -24.11 2.17
CA ALA A 159 1.60 -22.93 2.26
C ALA A 159 0.72 -21.67 2.24
N LEU A 160 0.85 -20.84 3.27
CA LEU A 160 0.11 -19.59 3.42
C LEU A 160 1.10 -18.43 3.52
N SER A 161 0.77 -17.32 2.86
CA SER A 161 1.56 -16.09 2.94
C SER A 161 0.75 -14.98 3.57
N GLN A 162 1.30 -14.39 4.63
CA GLN A 162 0.73 -13.30 5.40
C GLN A 162 1.78 -12.21 5.61
N PHE A 163 1.41 -11.15 6.31
CA PHE A 163 2.29 -10.01 6.57
C PHE A 163 1.95 -9.32 7.88
N ASN A 164 2.95 -8.63 8.44
CA ASN A 164 2.73 -7.69 9.55
C ASN A 164 2.43 -6.28 9.01
N GLN A 165 3.35 -5.74 8.20
CA GLN A 165 3.28 -4.39 7.64
C GLN A 165 3.93 -4.35 6.25
N ILE A 166 3.45 -3.45 5.40
CA ILE A 166 4.02 -3.15 4.08
C ILE A 166 4.03 -1.64 3.86
N ALA A 167 5.14 -1.13 3.36
CA ALA A 167 5.32 0.28 3.00
C ALA A 167 5.97 0.38 1.63
N ILE A 168 5.29 1.04 0.69
CA ILE A 168 5.72 1.17 -0.71
C ILE A 168 5.66 2.63 -1.12
N THR A 169 6.68 3.08 -1.85
CA THR A 169 6.70 4.39 -2.49
C THR A 169 6.88 4.23 -3.99
N GLY A 170 6.42 5.21 -4.76
CA GLY A 170 6.49 5.10 -6.21
C GLY A 170 6.38 6.41 -6.96
N PHE A 171 6.56 6.29 -8.25
CA PHE A 171 6.54 7.36 -9.24
C PHE A 171 5.57 6.98 -10.36
N ASP A 172 4.65 7.88 -10.67
CA ASP A 172 3.67 7.76 -11.74
C ASP A 172 3.99 8.77 -12.84
N VAL A 173 4.21 8.26 -14.05
CA VAL A 173 4.54 9.05 -15.24
C VAL A 173 3.69 8.57 -16.40
N GLY A 174 2.76 9.42 -16.84
CA GLY A 174 1.80 9.07 -17.89
C GLY A 174 0.96 7.88 -17.48
N SER A 175 0.94 6.84 -18.31
CA SER A 175 0.23 5.58 -18.05
C SER A 175 1.00 4.59 -17.18
N TYR A 176 2.24 4.89 -16.80
CA TYR A 176 3.09 3.98 -16.05
C TYR A 176 3.25 4.40 -14.60
N SER A 177 3.28 3.42 -13.73
CA SER A 177 3.47 3.53 -12.30
C SER A 177 4.52 2.53 -11.86
N VAL A 178 5.61 3.00 -11.29
CA VAL A 178 6.67 2.13 -10.74
C VAL A 178 6.80 2.40 -9.26
N SER A 179 6.69 1.35 -8.46
CA SER A 179 6.77 1.45 -7.02
C SER A 179 7.64 0.35 -6.43
N GLY A 180 8.30 0.68 -5.33
CA GLY A 180 9.20 -0.19 -4.61
C GLY A 180 9.11 0.10 -3.11
N GLY A 181 9.33 -0.94 -2.33
CA GLY A 181 9.22 -0.83 -0.89
C GLY A 181 9.64 -2.08 -0.16
N LEU A 182 9.19 -2.14 1.08
CA LEU A 182 9.59 -3.14 2.05
C LEU A 182 8.35 -3.63 2.79
N TYR A 183 8.33 -4.92 3.12
CA TYR A 183 7.28 -5.51 3.93
C TYR A 183 7.84 -6.60 4.84
N TYR A 184 7.08 -6.94 5.88
CA TYR A 184 7.45 -7.97 6.84
C TYR A 184 6.56 -9.20 6.58
N PRO A 185 7.07 -10.22 5.86
CA PRO A 185 6.30 -11.41 5.55
C PRO A 185 6.16 -12.32 6.77
N ILE A 186 5.03 -13.01 6.82
CA ILE A 186 4.80 -14.20 7.64
C ILE A 186 4.56 -15.33 6.65
N ILE A 187 5.31 -16.43 6.75
CA ILE A 187 5.12 -17.59 5.88
C ILE A 187 4.74 -18.79 6.74
N ALA A 188 3.55 -19.33 6.52
CA ALA A 188 3.10 -20.55 7.16
C ALA A 188 3.28 -21.74 6.21
N ILE A 189 3.83 -22.83 6.71
CA ILE A 189 4.05 -24.07 5.98
C ILE A 189 3.61 -25.24 6.85
N GLN A 190 2.68 -26.04 6.34
CA GLN A 190 2.33 -27.32 6.90
C GLN A 190 3.01 -28.44 6.12
N GLY A 191 3.49 -29.44 6.85
CA GLY A 191 3.95 -30.69 6.28
C GLY A 191 4.50 -31.63 7.35
N ASN A 192 4.33 -32.93 7.13
CA ASN A 192 4.71 -33.99 8.08
C ASN A 192 4.06 -33.81 9.46
N ASN A 193 2.76 -33.50 9.50
CA ASN A 193 2.00 -33.23 10.73
C ASN A 193 2.55 -32.07 11.60
N ILE A 194 3.36 -31.18 11.04
CA ILE A 194 3.88 -30.00 11.73
C ILE A 194 3.46 -28.78 10.93
N PHE A 195 2.81 -27.85 11.61
CA PHE A 195 2.55 -26.51 11.13
C PHE A 195 3.65 -25.58 11.62
N ARG A 196 4.22 -24.80 10.70
CA ARG A 196 5.37 -23.92 10.93
C ARG A 196 4.97 -22.53 10.51
N GLU A 197 5.15 -21.55 11.37
CA GLU A 197 4.94 -20.15 11.05
C GLU A 197 6.29 -19.42 11.16
N LEU A 198 6.88 -19.10 10.02
CA LEU A 198 8.15 -18.38 9.90
C LEU A 198 7.89 -16.88 10.05
N LEU A 199 8.57 -16.29 11.03
CA LEU A 199 8.42 -14.89 11.41
C LEU A 199 9.59 -14.08 10.88
N SER A 200 9.31 -12.89 10.35
CA SER A 200 10.35 -12.00 9.81
C SER A 200 10.43 -10.72 10.64
N GLU A 201 11.48 -10.61 11.47
CA GLU A 201 11.87 -9.34 12.09
C GLU A 201 12.55 -8.39 11.08
N GLU A 202 13.06 -8.94 9.98
CA GLU A 202 13.67 -8.18 8.90
C GLU A 202 12.65 -7.88 7.80
N SER A 203 12.72 -6.68 7.24
CA SER A 203 11.92 -6.32 6.07
C SER A 203 12.45 -6.97 4.78
N LYS A 204 11.56 -7.37 3.88
CA LYS A 204 11.85 -7.97 2.58
C LYS A 204 11.38 -7.05 1.44
N PRO A 205 12.09 -7.03 0.30
CA PRO A 205 11.78 -6.12 -0.80
C PRO A 205 10.53 -6.55 -1.55
N VAL A 206 9.76 -5.55 -1.99
CA VAL A 206 8.62 -5.72 -2.88
C VAL A 206 8.63 -4.63 -3.94
N ALA A 207 8.32 -4.99 -5.17
CA ALA A 207 8.25 -4.06 -6.29
C ALA A 207 6.95 -4.27 -7.07
N SER A 208 6.43 -3.19 -7.65
CA SER A 208 5.26 -3.20 -8.50
C SER A 208 5.46 -2.31 -9.71
N ILE A 209 5.11 -2.82 -10.89
CA ILE A 209 5.04 -2.08 -12.13
C ILE A 209 3.59 -2.15 -12.61
N LYS A 210 2.96 -0.99 -12.78
CA LYS A 210 1.57 -0.86 -13.21
C LYS A 210 1.50 -0.01 -14.48
N TYR A 211 0.67 -0.46 -15.40
CA TYR A 211 0.29 0.24 -16.62
C TYR A 211 -1.22 0.45 -16.61
N THR A 212 -1.66 1.70 -16.74
CA THR A 212 -3.07 2.09 -16.67
C THR A 212 -3.43 2.97 -17.87
N THR A 213 -4.50 2.59 -18.54
CA THR A 213 -5.15 3.34 -19.63
C THR A 213 -6.61 3.59 -19.24
N GLU A 214 -7.39 4.19 -20.14
CA GLU A 214 -8.82 4.40 -19.90
C GLU A 214 -9.61 3.10 -19.76
N ARG A 215 -9.15 1.99 -20.36
CA ARG A 215 -9.90 0.73 -20.40
C ARG A 215 -9.17 -0.48 -19.83
N THR A 216 -7.87 -0.33 -19.56
CA THR A 216 -7.01 -1.45 -19.21
C THR A 216 -6.08 -1.08 -18.07
N GLU A 217 -6.01 -1.95 -17.09
CA GLU A 217 -5.02 -1.94 -16.03
C GLU A 217 -4.26 -3.27 -16.05
N ALA A 218 -2.93 -3.18 -16.12
CA ALA A 218 -2.04 -4.32 -15.98
C ALA A 218 -1.02 -4.01 -14.89
N GLN A 219 -0.88 -4.90 -13.91
CA GLN A 219 0.08 -4.73 -12.82
C GLN A 219 0.86 -6.01 -12.58
N VAL A 220 2.17 -5.87 -12.46
CA VAL A 220 3.09 -6.94 -12.09
C VAL A 220 3.66 -6.61 -10.71
N ILE A 221 3.55 -7.54 -9.77
CA ILE A 221 4.08 -7.42 -8.41
C ILE A 221 5.09 -8.56 -8.19
N LEU A 222 6.23 -8.21 -7.63
CA LEU A 222 7.38 -9.10 -7.46
C LEU A 222 7.94 -8.96 -6.05
N SER A 223 8.32 -10.09 -5.47
CA SER A 223 9.10 -10.15 -4.23
C SER A 223 10.02 -11.36 -4.25
N SER A 224 11.18 -11.20 -3.62
CA SER A 224 12.08 -12.30 -3.32
C SER A 224 12.51 -12.18 -1.86
N MET A 225 12.44 -13.28 -1.14
CA MET A 225 12.80 -13.33 0.27
C MET A 225 13.53 -14.61 0.61
N ARG A 226 14.41 -14.53 1.60
CA ARG A 226 15.03 -15.67 2.25
C ARG A 226 14.90 -15.52 3.76
N LEU A 227 14.35 -16.52 4.42
CA LEU A 227 14.25 -16.64 5.87
C LEU A 227 15.13 -17.81 6.28
N LYS A 228 16.17 -17.55 7.07
CA LYS A 228 17.07 -18.60 7.53
C LYS A 228 17.52 -18.35 8.96
N SER A 229 17.73 -19.43 9.70
CA SER A 229 18.40 -19.38 11.00
C SER A 229 19.17 -20.68 11.23
N SER A 230 20.40 -20.55 11.74
CA SER A 230 21.20 -21.67 12.23
C SER A 230 21.00 -21.92 13.73
N HIS A 231 20.25 -21.05 14.41
CA HIS A 231 19.86 -21.19 15.81
C HIS A 231 18.39 -20.75 15.94
N PRO A 232 17.44 -21.57 15.47
CA PRO A 232 16.03 -21.23 15.49
C PRO A 232 15.52 -20.98 16.90
N SER A 233 14.57 -20.07 17.01
CA SER A 233 13.96 -19.68 18.28
C SER A 233 12.55 -19.20 18.03
N GLU A 234 11.80 -19.04 19.11
CA GLU A 234 10.44 -18.52 19.09
C GLU A 234 10.27 -17.12 18.46
N THR A 235 11.36 -16.39 18.21
CA THR A 235 11.32 -15.07 17.57
C THR A 235 11.37 -15.14 16.03
N ASN A 236 11.84 -16.26 15.48
CA ASN A 236 11.99 -16.44 14.03
C ASN A 236 11.15 -17.57 13.45
N ILE A 237 10.67 -18.50 14.28
CA ILE A 237 9.75 -19.55 13.87
C ILE A 237 8.87 -20.00 15.04
N LYS A 238 7.59 -20.22 14.76
CA LYS A 238 6.64 -20.89 15.66
C LYS A 238 6.27 -22.23 15.08
N LEU A 239 6.14 -23.23 15.95
CA LEU A 239 5.89 -24.62 15.57
C LEU A 239 4.75 -25.16 16.42
N ILE A 240 3.89 -25.94 15.79
CA ILE A 240 2.82 -26.68 16.46
C ILE A 240 2.51 -27.91 15.62
N ARG A 241 1.98 -28.97 16.23
CA ARG A 241 1.41 -30.07 15.45
C ARG A 241 0.23 -29.57 14.63
N ALA A 242 0.15 -30.04 13.39
CA ALA A 242 -0.91 -29.63 12.47
C ALA A 242 -2.30 -30.02 13.00
N GLU A 243 -2.42 -31.18 13.67
CA GLU A 243 -3.67 -31.59 14.35
C GLU A 243 -4.16 -30.60 15.43
N GLU A 244 -3.25 -29.84 16.04
CA GLU A 244 -3.59 -28.85 17.06
C GLU A 244 -4.04 -27.51 16.47
N MET A 245 -3.94 -27.30 15.15
CA MET A 245 -4.48 -26.11 14.48
C MET A 245 -6.01 -26.05 14.52
N VAL A 246 -6.66 -27.21 14.65
CA VAL A 246 -8.13 -27.39 14.72
C VAL A 246 -8.61 -27.40 16.19
N ASN A 247 -7.70 -27.43 17.15
CA ASN A 247 -8.05 -27.55 18.57
C ASN A 247 -8.11 -26.19 19.27
N GLU A 248 -9.25 -25.94 19.94
CA GLU A 248 -9.42 -24.80 20.84
C GLU A 248 -8.66 -24.97 22.18
N VAL A 249 -8.18 -26.19 22.45
CA VAL A 249 -7.44 -26.55 23.66
C VAL A 249 -6.03 -25.92 23.65
N SER A 250 -5.44 -25.73 24.83
CA SER A 250 -4.05 -25.28 25.01
C SER A 250 -3.06 -26.16 24.23
N ILE A 251 -2.03 -25.51 23.67
CA ILE A 251 -0.93 -26.15 22.94
C ILE A 251 -0.28 -27.22 23.84
N THR A 252 -0.06 -28.42 23.30
CA THR A 252 0.51 -29.52 24.08
C THR A 252 2.00 -29.30 24.37
N LEU A 253 2.51 -29.92 25.43
CA LEU A 253 3.95 -29.93 25.73
C LEU A 253 4.78 -30.49 24.55
N GLN A 254 4.23 -31.46 23.82
CA GLN A 254 4.90 -32.04 22.66
C GLN A 254 5.05 -31.02 21.53
N SER A 255 4.05 -30.15 21.33
CA SER A 255 4.14 -29.04 20.38
C SER A 255 5.12 -27.96 20.82
N THR A 256 5.15 -27.61 22.11
CA THR A 256 6.12 -26.63 22.64
C THR A 256 7.57 -27.12 22.53
N ASP A 257 7.79 -28.43 22.61
CA ASP A 257 9.13 -29.02 22.50
C ASP A 257 9.66 -29.11 21.06
N LEU A 258 8.82 -28.90 20.03
CA LEU A 258 9.24 -28.99 18.62
C LEU A 258 10.37 -28.01 18.28
N ILE A 259 10.39 -26.82 18.90
CA ILE A 259 11.44 -25.83 18.66
C ILE A 259 12.82 -26.33 19.08
N ASN A 260 12.89 -27.13 20.14
CA ASN A 260 14.15 -27.69 20.66
C ASN A 260 14.71 -28.79 19.73
N GLN A 261 13.89 -29.32 18.82
CA GLN A 261 14.29 -30.33 17.84
C GLN A 261 14.74 -29.71 16.51
N LEU A 262 14.56 -28.40 16.34
CA LEU A 262 14.89 -27.71 15.09
C LEU A 262 16.31 -27.16 15.13
N GLU A 263 17.23 -27.81 14.41
CA GLU A 263 18.63 -27.38 14.33
C GLU A 263 18.80 -26.11 13.47
N SER A 264 18.12 -26.05 12.33
CA SER A 264 18.20 -24.92 11.40
C SER A 264 17.00 -24.91 10.44
N PHE A 265 16.79 -23.77 9.79
CA PHE A 265 15.90 -23.67 8.64
C PHE A 265 16.46 -22.71 7.59
N ASP A 266 16.08 -22.95 6.34
CA ASP A 266 16.38 -22.08 5.20
C ASP A 266 15.23 -22.14 4.19
N LEU A 267 14.38 -21.11 4.21
CA LEU A 267 13.31 -20.92 3.25
C LEU A 267 13.71 -19.83 2.26
N ASN A 268 13.78 -20.20 0.99
CA ASN A 268 13.85 -19.25 -0.12
C ASN A 268 12.48 -19.18 -0.81
N SER A 269 11.93 -17.98 -0.97
CA SER A 269 10.61 -17.78 -1.59
C SER A 269 10.65 -16.62 -2.56
N GLN A 270 10.01 -16.81 -3.70
CA GLN A 270 9.81 -15.80 -4.73
C GLN A 270 8.33 -15.83 -5.10
N TYR A 271 7.72 -14.66 -5.28
CA TYR A 271 6.38 -14.60 -5.85
C TYR A 271 6.30 -13.58 -6.97
N LEU A 272 5.45 -13.91 -7.93
CA LEU A 272 5.05 -13.08 -9.05
C LEU A 272 3.52 -13.06 -9.07
N ARG A 273 2.94 -11.86 -9.06
CA ARG A 273 1.51 -11.67 -9.23
C ARG A 273 1.27 -10.76 -10.43
N ILE A 274 0.32 -11.16 -11.29
CA ILE A 274 -0.11 -10.39 -12.44
C ILE A 274 -1.60 -10.09 -12.25
N ASN A 275 -1.93 -8.82 -12.12
CA ASN A 275 -3.31 -8.35 -12.12
C ASN A 275 -3.62 -7.77 -13.50
N TYR A 276 -4.73 -8.17 -14.09
CA TYR A 276 -5.20 -7.64 -15.37
C TYR A 276 -6.69 -7.35 -15.27
N VAL A 277 -7.06 -6.10 -15.56
CA VAL A 277 -8.45 -5.65 -15.63
C VAL A 277 -8.66 -4.99 -16.98
N HIS A 278 -9.73 -5.36 -17.67
CA HIS A 278 -10.13 -4.77 -18.94
C HIS A 278 -11.62 -4.46 -18.91
N GLU A 279 -11.98 -3.21 -19.18
CA GLU A 279 -13.36 -2.78 -19.33
C GLU A 279 -13.87 -3.16 -20.73
N LEU A 280 -14.89 -4.01 -20.78
CA LEU A 280 -15.45 -4.55 -22.03
C LEU A 280 -16.41 -3.58 -22.75
N PHE A 281 -16.80 -2.46 -22.13
CA PHE A 281 -17.81 -1.53 -22.65
C PHE A 281 -17.44 -0.07 -22.36
#